data_AF-A0A160P7U0-F1
#
_entry.id   AF-A0A160P7U0-F1
#
_cell.length_a   1.000
_cell.length_b   1.000
_cell.length_c   1.000
_cell.angle_alpha   90.00
_cell.angle_beta   90.00
_cell.angle_gamma   90.00
#
_symmetry.space_group_name_H-M   'P 1'
#
loop_
_entity.id
_entity.type
_entity.pdbx_description
1 polymer ?
#
loop_
_entity_poly.entity_id
_entity_poly.type
_entity_poly.pdbx_seq_one_letter_code
_entity_poly.pdbx_strand_id
1 'polypeptide(L)'
;MYAIAEAWLISRSCPSGAIPTPAVHRAADDATRALEARVREAGSRFALLTSYTDDQRTEPETAVVLRARDPQERPEFRVLLESYDRWTGTHTLREGGFATREAAAEWWGACRSPPPAPAVTWSPRRRNPVHRPCVSGLIHGGELRKRAQYT
;
A
#
# COMPACT_ATOMS: atom_id res chain seq x y z
N MET A 1 -1.89 -11.11 -6.30
CA MET A 1 -1.04 -9.95 -5.93
C MET A 1 -1.77 -8.63 -6.26
N TYR A 2 -3.10 -8.69 -6.36
CA TYR A 2 -3.93 -7.65 -6.98
C TYR A 2 -3.88 -6.33 -6.21
N ALA A 3 -3.92 -6.37 -4.87
CA ALA A 3 -3.93 -5.17 -4.04
C ALA A 3 -2.68 -4.29 -4.20
N ILE A 4 -1.49 -4.85 -4.44
CA ILE A 4 -0.27 -4.07 -4.68
C ILE A 4 -0.31 -3.39 -6.05
N ALA A 5 -0.75 -4.11 -7.08
CA ALA A 5 -0.90 -3.53 -8.42
C ALA A 5 -1.93 -2.39 -8.41
N GLU A 6 -3.04 -2.59 -7.71
CA GLU A 6 -4.05 -1.55 -7.53
C GLU A 6 -3.52 -0.34 -6.74
N ALA A 7 -2.79 -0.56 -5.64
CA ALA A 7 -2.14 0.53 -4.90
C ALA A 7 -1.18 1.35 -5.79
N TRP A 8 -0.44 0.68 -6.68
CA TRP A 8 0.43 1.33 -7.65
C TRP A 8 -0.35 2.17 -8.68
N LEU A 9 -1.49 1.69 -9.15
CA LEU A 9 -2.38 2.42 -10.06
C LEU A 9 -3.04 3.61 -9.37
N ILE A 10 -3.54 3.43 -8.14
CA ILE A 10 -4.12 4.50 -7.32
C ILE A 10 -3.11 5.62 -7.09
N SER A 11 -1.83 5.27 -6.84
CA SER A 11 -0.76 6.26 -6.67
C SER A 11 -0.53 7.14 -7.92
N ARG A 12 -1.04 6.71 -9.08
CA ARG A 12 -0.98 7.42 -10.37
C ARG A 12 -2.33 7.99 -10.78
N SER A 13 -3.17 8.29 -9.79
CA SER A 13 -4.48 8.92 -9.97
C SER A 13 -5.54 8.03 -10.63
N CYS A 14 -5.33 6.70 -10.68
CA CYS A 14 -6.43 5.78 -11.00
C CYS A 14 -7.46 5.81 -9.85
N PRO A 15 -8.76 6.04 -10.13
CA PRO A 15 -9.78 6.02 -9.08
C PRO A 15 -9.90 4.62 -8.45
N SER A 16 -10.07 4.59 -7.13
CA SER A 16 -10.40 3.35 -6.41
C SER A 16 -11.70 2.76 -6.97
N GLY A 17 -11.72 1.45 -7.26
CA GLY A 17 -12.88 0.77 -7.83
C GLY A 17 -13.06 0.94 -9.35
N ALA A 18 -12.19 1.68 -10.04
CA ALA A 18 -12.19 1.72 -11.51
C ALA A 18 -11.70 0.41 -12.13
N ILE A 19 -11.01 -0.43 -11.35
CA ILE A 19 -10.53 -1.74 -11.76
C ILE A 19 -11.47 -2.80 -11.19
N PRO A 20 -12.20 -3.53 -12.04
CA PRO A 20 -13.09 -4.57 -11.57
C PRO A 20 -12.26 -5.71 -10.95
N THR A 21 -12.63 -6.11 -9.73
CA THR A 21 -12.03 -7.29 -9.11
C THR A 21 -12.41 -8.52 -9.93
N PRO A 22 -11.44 -9.32 -10.39
CA PRO A 22 -11.75 -10.54 -11.13
C PRO A 22 -12.54 -11.51 -10.23
N ALA A 23 -13.57 -12.14 -10.81
CA ALA A 23 -14.46 -13.06 -10.08
C ALA A 23 -13.73 -14.27 -9.46
N VAL A 24 -12.55 -14.60 -9.99
CA VAL A 24 -11.69 -15.73 -9.58
C VAL A 24 -10.67 -15.38 -8.48
N HIS A 25 -10.81 -14.23 -7.81
CA HIS A 25 -9.81 -13.75 -6.84
C HIS A 25 -10.48 -13.28 -5.55
N ARG A 26 -11.33 -14.14 -4.96
CA ARG A 26 -12.05 -13.84 -3.73
C ARG A 26 -11.18 -14.11 -2.50
N ALA A 27 -11.10 -13.15 -1.58
CA ALA A 27 -10.42 -13.36 -0.31
C ALA A 27 -11.04 -14.53 0.48
N ALA A 28 -10.19 -15.43 0.98
CA ALA A 28 -10.60 -16.62 1.72
C ALA A 28 -11.08 -16.30 3.15
N ASP A 29 -10.57 -15.23 3.76
CA ASP A 29 -10.83 -14.88 5.16
C ASP A 29 -10.77 -13.36 5.43
N ASP A 30 -11.23 -12.96 6.62
CA ASP A 30 -11.24 -11.56 7.07
C ASP A 30 -9.85 -10.95 7.19
N ALA A 31 -8.85 -11.75 7.57
CA ALA A 31 -7.47 -11.29 7.68
C ALA A 31 -6.93 -10.86 6.30
N THR A 32 -7.24 -11.63 5.27
CA THR A 32 -6.93 -11.33 3.87
C THR A 32 -7.63 -10.05 3.43
N ARG A 33 -8.96 -9.95 3.61
CA ARG A 33 -9.73 -8.75 3.25
C ARG A 33 -9.17 -7.49 3.92
N ALA A 34 -8.87 -7.58 5.21
CA ALA A 34 -8.33 -6.46 5.98
C ALA A 34 -6.93 -6.06 5.50
N LEU A 35 -6.07 -7.04 5.19
CA LEU A 35 -4.72 -6.77 4.68
C LEU A 35 -4.76 -6.17 3.27
N GLU A 36 -5.61 -6.67 2.38
CA GLU A 36 -5.79 -6.10 1.04
C GLU A 36 -6.26 -4.64 1.09
N ALA A 37 -7.22 -4.32 1.97
CA ALA A 37 -7.67 -2.95 2.17
C ALA A 37 -6.52 -2.05 2.61
N ARG A 38 -5.73 -2.48 3.61
CA ARG A 38 -4.53 -1.73 4.04
C ARG A 38 -3.55 -1.53 2.89
N VAL A 39 -3.24 -2.59 2.16
CA VAL A 39 -2.30 -2.57 1.03
C VAL A 39 -2.77 -1.60 -0.06
N ARG A 40 -4.06 -1.58 -0.39
CA ARG A 40 -4.62 -0.64 -1.37
C ARG A 40 -4.46 0.82 -0.93
N GLU A 41 -4.65 1.11 0.35
CA GLU A 41 -4.55 2.46 0.92
C GLU A 41 -3.11 2.97 1.04
N ALA A 42 -2.18 2.09 1.41
CA ALA A 42 -0.84 2.51 1.84
C ALA A 42 0.32 1.79 1.14
N GLY A 43 0.05 0.87 0.21
CA GLY A 43 1.05 0.10 -0.52
C GLY A 43 2.00 0.97 -1.35
N SER A 44 1.55 2.16 -1.79
CA SER A 44 2.37 3.15 -2.48
C SER A 44 3.51 3.74 -1.63
N ARG A 45 3.45 3.60 -0.29
CA ARG A 45 4.53 3.95 0.65
C ARG A 45 5.73 3.02 0.54
N PHE A 46 5.59 1.91 -0.17
CA PHE A 46 6.64 0.93 -0.35
C PHE A 46 7.17 0.93 -1.80
N ALA A 47 8.44 0.58 -1.93
CA ALA A 47 9.07 0.22 -3.19
C ALA A 47 9.08 -1.30 -3.32
N LEU A 48 8.65 -1.79 -4.48
CA LEU A 48 8.79 -3.20 -4.86
C LEU A 48 10.27 -3.50 -5.10
N LEU A 49 10.84 -4.44 -4.35
CA LEU A 49 12.22 -4.88 -4.54
C LEU A 49 12.31 -6.10 -5.45
N THR A 50 11.48 -7.11 -5.21
CA THR A 50 11.41 -8.33 -6.01
C THR A 50 10.07 -9.04 -5.85
N SER A 51 9.76 -9.92 -6.79
CA SER A 51 8.59 -10.79 -6.82
C SER A 51 8.97 -12.17 -7.34
N TYR A 52 8.26 -13.20 -6.88
CA TYR A 52 8.39 -14.58 -7.36
C TYR A 52 7.02 -15.22 -7.30
N THR A 53 6.75 -16.04 -8.31
CA THR A 53 5.53 -16.82 -8.42
C THR A 53 5.93 -18.27 -8.66
N ASP A 54 5.40 -19.18 -7.83
CA ASP A 54 5.44 -20.62 -8.05
C ASP A 54 4.03 -21.07 -8.46
N ASP A 55 3.82 -21.22 -9.75
CA ASP A 55 2.55 -21.65 -10.34
C ASP A 55 2.45 -23.17 -10.53
N GLN A 56 3.53 -23.90 -10.22
CA GLN A 56 3.61 -25.36 -10.36
C GLN A 56 3.12 -26.09 -9.10
N ARG A 57 3.02 -25.39 -7.97
CA ARG A 57 2.42 -25.93 -6.75
C ARG A 57 0.93 -26.22 -6.90
N THR A 58 0.47 -27.16 -6.09
CA THR A 58 -0.95 -27.47 -5.87
C THR A 58 -1.75 -26.21 -5.57
N GLU A 59 -1.23 -25.37 -4.67
CA GLU A 59 -1.71 -24.03 -4.38
C GLU A 59 -0.65 -23.04 -4.90
N PRO A 60 -0.89 -22.34 -6.02
CA PRO A 60 0.05 -21.36 -6.54
C PRO A 60 0.32 -20.27 -5.52
N GLU A 61 1.60 -19.89 -5.41
CA GLU A 61 2.02 -18.86 -4.48
C GLU A 61 2.68 -17.71 -5.24
N THR A 62 2.39 -16.49 -4.80
CA THR A 62 3.14 -15.31 -5.22
C THR A 62 3.63 -14.59 -3.98
N ALA A 63 4.94 -14.41 -3.90
CA ALA A 63 5.57 -13.66 -2.84
C ALA A 63 6.14 -12.35 -3.40
N VAL A 64 6.12 -11.30 -2.59
CA VAL A 64 6.67 -9.99 -2.94
C VAL A 64 7.43 -9.39 -1.76
N VAL A 65 8.66 -8.93 -2.02
CA VAL A 65 9.47 -8.20 -1.06
C VAL A 65 9.37 -6.70 -1.33
N LEU A 66 9.01 -5.96 -0.29
CA LEU A 66 8.79 -4.53 -0.27
C LEU A 66 9.78 -3.86 0.68
N ARG A 67 10.17 -2.64 0.34
CA ARG A 67 10.93 -1.74 1.23
C ARG A 67 10.18 -0.45 1.44
N ALA A 68 10.08 0.03 2.67
CA ALA A 68 9.51 1.33 2.96
C ALA A 68 10.29 2.44 2.23
N ARG A 69 9.56 3.41 1.68
CA ARG A 69 10.17 4.60 1.07
C ARG A 69 10.55 5.64 2.12
N ASP A 70 9.80 5.69 3.22
CA ASP A 70 10.14 6.52 4.38
C ASP A 70 11.17 5.79 5.25
N PRO A 71 12.37 6.35 5.45
CA PRO A 71 13.41 5.74 6.31
C PRO A 71 13.00 5.59 7.77
N GLN A 72 11.92 6.23 8.23
CA GLN A 72 11.38 6.13 9.59
C GLN A 72 10.31 5.04 9.74
N GLU A 73 9.79 4.51 8.63
CA GLU A 73 8.81 3.42 8.68
C GLU A 73 9.46 2.16 9.28
N ARG A 74 8.76 1.52 10.22
CA ARG A 74 9.18 0.25 10.80
C ARG A 74 8.02 -0.75 10.76
N PRO A 75 8.28 -2.04 10.46
CA PRO A 75 9.51 -2.59 9.88
C PRO A 75 9.82 -2.01 8.48
N GLU A 76 11.12 -1.87 8.16
CA GLU A 76 11.58 -1.29 6.88
C GLU A 76 11.28 -2.22 5.71
N PHE A 77 11.44 -3.53 5.91
CA PHE A 77 11.19 -4.53 4.88
C PHE A 77 9.90 -5.29 5.20
N ARG A 78 9.12 -5.57 4.16
CA ARG A 78 7.89 -6.35 4.29
C ARG A 78 7.87 -7.43 3.23
N VAL A 79 7.27 -8.56 3.57
CA VAL A 79 6.99 -9.60 2.60
C VAL A 79 5.49 -9.84 2.57
N LEU A 80 4.90 -9.79 1.39
CA LEU A 80 3.53 -10.21 1.15
C LEU A 80 3.58 -11.58 0.49
N LEU A 81 2.93 -12.57 1.09
CA LEU A 81 2.73 -13.89 0.52
C LEU A 81 1.26 -14.07 0.21
N GLU A 82 0.97 -14.33 -1.05
CA GLU A 82 -0.33 -14.76 -1.51
C GLU A 82 -0.29 -16.23 -1.89
N SER A 83 -1.27 -17.00 -1.43
CA SER A 83 -1.48 -18.40 -1.85
C SER A 83 -2.89 -18.53 -2.40
N TYR A 84 -3.04 -19.24 -3.52
CA TYR A 84 -4.31 -19.41 -4.23
C TYR A 84 -4.79 -20.86 -4.17
N ASP A 85 -6.01 -21.06 -3.65
CA ASP A 85 -6.70 -22.34 -3.67
C ASP A 85 -7.51 -22.46 -4.97
N ARG A 86 -7.03 -23.34 -5.86
CA ARG A 86 -7.65 -23.61 -7.16
C ARG A 86 -9.02 -24.28 -7.07
N TRP A 87 -9.31 -24.98 -5.97
CA TRP A 87 -10.58 -25.69 -5.79
C TRP A 87 -11.69 -24.78 -5.29
N THR A 88 -11.37 -23.91 -4.32
CA THR A 88 -12.37 -22.96 -3.78
C THR A 88 -12.42 -21.65 -4.55
N GLY A 89 -11.43 -21.38 -5.41
CA GLY A 89 -11.31 -20.11 -6.13
C GLY A 89 -11.03 -18.93 -5.20
N THR A 90 -10.36 -19.18 -4.08
CA THR A 90 -10.05 -18.17 -3.07
C THR A 90 -8.57 -18.01 -2.87
N HIS A 91 -8.14 -16.85 -2.36
CA HIS A 91 -6.76 -16.61 -1.99
C HIS A 91 -6.62 -16.17 -0.54
N THR A 92 -5.48 -16.48 0.04
CA THR A 92 -5.03 -15.89 1.30
C THR A 92 -3.93 -14.88 1.03
N LEU A 93 -3.89 -13.80 1.82
CA LEU A 93 -2.79 -12.85 1.82
C LEU A 93 -2.23 -12.75 3.24
N ARG A 94 -0.92 -12.88 3.39
CA ARG A 94 -0.20 -12.76 4.65
C ARG A 94 0.95 -11.78 4.51
N GLU A 95 1.21 -11.06 5.58
CA GLU A 95 2.29 -10.09 5.66
C GLU A 95 3.31 -10.56 6.69
N GLY A 96 4.59 -10.39 6.38
CA GLY A 96 5.69 -10.41 7.34
C GLY A 96 6.43 -9.09 7.37
N GLY A 97 7.01 -8.79 8.54
CA GLY A 97 7.78 -7.58 8.77
C GLY A 97 9.22 -7.90 9.18
N PHE A 98 10.20 -7.26 8.55
CA PHE A 98 11.61 -7.53 8.75
C PHE A 98 12.39 -6.22 8.93
N ALA A 99 13.35 -6.22 9.86
CA ALA A 99 14.22 -5.07 10.09
C ALA A 99 15.30 -4.94 9.02
N THR A 100 15.75 -6.05 8.44
CA THR A 100 16.84 -6.10 7.47
C THR A 100 16.41 -6.78 6.17
N ARG A 101 17.12 -6.45 5.09
CA ARG A 101 16.90 -7.07 3.78
C ARG A 101 17.25 -8.55 3.83
N GLU A 102 18.31 -8.89 4.55
CA GLU A 102 18.86 -10.23 4.69
C GLU A 102 17.84 -11.15 5.35
N ALA A 103 17.20 -10.71 6.45
CA ALA A 103 16.16 -11.49 7.11
C ALA A 103 14.93 -11.71 6.20
N ALA A 104 14.54 -10.70 5.42
CA ALA A 104 13.48 -10.85 4.43
C ALA A 104 13.87 -11.83 3.30
N ALA A 105 15.13 -11.79 2.86
CA ALA A 105 15.67 -12.66 1.81
C ALA A 105 15.88 -14.10 2.29
N GLU A 106 16.26 -14.32 3.54
CA GLU A 106 16.34 -15.64 4.16
C GLU A 106 14.96 -16.29 4.26
N TRP A 107 13.97 -15.53 4.72
CA TRP A 107 12.59 -15.99 4.72
C TRP A 107 12.11 -16.35 3.30
N TRP A 108 12.41 -15.48 2.34
CA TRP A 108 12.12 -15.68 0.93
C TRP A 108 12.79 -16.94 0.34
N GLY A 109 14.05 -17.20 0.69
CA GLY A 109 14.75 -18.39 0.23
C GLY A 109 14.18 -19.68 0.83
N ALA A 110 13.59 -19.60 2.02
CA ALA A 110 13.02 -20.75 2.71
C ALA A 110 11.58 -21.08 2.26
N CYS A 111 10.76 -20.09 1.86
CA CYS A 111 9.43 -20.17 1.22
C CYS A 111 8.64 -21.48 1.43
N ARG A 112 8.38 -21.85 2.69
CA ARG A 112 7.68 -23.10 3.07
C ARG A 112 6.55 -22.93 4.07
N SER A 113 6.35 -21.72 4.61
CA SER A 113 5.33 -21.38 5.61
C SER A 113 4.92 -19.92 5.47
N PRO A 114 3.72 -19.50 5.94
CA PRO A 114 3.34 -18.09 5.98
C PRO A 114 4.39 -17.26 6.74
N PRO A 115 4.61 -15.99 6.34
CA PRO A 115 5.60 -15.16 6.98
C PRO A 115 5.28 -14.92 8.46
N PRO A 116 6.30 -14.72 9.31
CA PRO A 116 6.08 -14.36 10.69
C PRO A 116 5.30 -13.05 10.74
N ALA A 117 4.18 -13.04 11.48
CA ALA A 117 3.33 -11.85 11.58
C ALA A 117 4.16 -10.63 11.99
N PRO A 118 3.93 -9.45 11.37
CA PRO A 118 4.72 -8.28 11.67
C PRO A 118 4.50 -7.86 13.13
N ALA A 119 5.59 -7.61 13.86
CA ALA A 119 5.52 -7.10 15.23
C ALA A 119 4.79 -5.75 15.35
N VAL A 120 4.71 -4.99 14.24
CA VAL A 120 3.98 -3.73 14.13
C VAL A 120 3.21 -3.68 12.81
N THR A 121 1.89 -3.57 12.90
CA THR A 121 1.01 -3.29 11.75
C THR A 121 1.13 -1.82 11.36
N TRP A 122 0.81 -1.50 10.10
CA TRP A 122 0.98 -0.15 9.56
C TRP A 122 0.24 0.84 10.46
N SER A 123 0.92 1.88 10.95
CA SER A 123 0.18 2.98 11.55
C SER A 123 -0.62 3.64 10.42
N PRO A 124 -1.97 3.67 10.50
CA PRO A 124 -2.73 4.49 9.58
C PRO A 124 -2.24 5.91 9.77
N ARG A 125 -2.03 6.65 8.67
CA ARG A 125 -1.76 8.09 8.78
C ARG A 125 -2.87 8.69 9.65
N ARG A 126 -2.50 9.43 10.70
CA ARG A 126 -3.40 10.49 11.17
C ARG A 126 -3.64 11.38 9.95
N ARG A 127 -4.85 11.35 9.39
CA ARG A 127 -5.28 12.40 8.48
C ARG A 127 -5.15 13.69 9.27
N ASN A 128 -4.16 14.52 8.94
CA ASN A 128 -4.18 15.89 9.42
C ASN A 128 -5.50 16.48 8.92
N PRO A 129 -6.37 17.04 9.78
CA PRO A 129 -7.50 17.80 9.29
C PRO A 129 -6.91 18.89 8.39
N VAL A 130 -7.40 18.96 7.15
CA VAL A 130 -7.11 20.06 6.25
C VAL A 130 -7.54 21.34 6.99
N HIS A 131 -6.57 22.09 7.49
CA HIS A 131 -6.82 23.46 7.90
C HIS A 131 -7.26 24.20 6.64
N ARG A 132 -8.58 24.42 6.50
CA ARG A 132 -9.09 25.40 5.54
C ARG A 132 -8.43 26.73 5.90
N PRO A 133 -7.74 27.41 4.97
CA PRO A 133 -7.27 28.75 5.26
C PRO A 133 -8.50 29.61 5.57
N CYS A 134 -8.48 30.23 6.75
CA CYS A 134 -9.44 31.26 7.11
C CYS A 134 -9.27 32.41 6.12
N VAL A 135 -10.22 32.56 5.20
CA VAL A 135 -10.30 33.75 4.36
C VAL A 135 -10.79 34.87 5.28
N SER A 136 -9.87 35.68 5.79
CA SER A 136 -10.20 36.94 6.47
C SER A 136 -10.82 37.89 5.45
N GLY A 137 -12.15 37.94 5.43
CA GLY A 137 -12.90 39.00 4.78
C GLY A 137 -12.85 40.25 5.65
N LEU A 138 -12.00 41.21 5.28
CA LEU A 138 -12.09 42.60 5.74
C LEU A 138 -12.09 43.48 4.49
N ILE A 139 -13.28 43.64 3.91
CA ILE A 139 -13.55 44.71 2.96
C ILE A 139 -13.78 45.97 3.79
N HIS A 140 -12.84 46.90 3.75
CA HIS A 140 -13.12 48.31 3.99
C HIS A 140 -12.84 49.06 2.70
N GLY A 141 -13.92 49.50 2.06
CA GLY A 141 -13.87 50.44 0.95
C GLY A 141 -13.33 51.79 1.42
N GLY A 142 -12.51 52.40 0.58
CA GLY A 142 -11.87 53.68 0.87
C GLY A 142 -11.00 54.13 -0.29
N GLU A 143 -11.69 54.58 -1.32
CA GLU A 143 -11.31 55.47 -2.43
C GLU A 143 -9.93 56.18 -2.46
N LEU A 144 -9.52 56.44 -3.72
CA LEU A 144 -8.78 57.60 -4.26
C LEU A 144 -7.24 57.54 -4.41
N ARG A 145 -6.89 57.38 -5.70
CA ARG A 145 -6.09 58.30 -6.53
C ARG A 145 -4.55 58.16 -6.63
N LYS A 146 -4.18 58.10 -7.93
CA LYS A 146 -3.06 58.76 -8.65
C LYS A 146 -1.72 58.03 -8.80
N ARG A 147 -1.46 57.65 -10.07
CA ARG A 147 -0.27 57.87 -10.92
C ARG A 147 1.13 57.90 -10.28
N ALA A 148 2.02 57.05 -10.80
CA ALA A 148 3.26 57.36 -11.56
C ALA A 148 4.09 56.06 -11.67
N GLN A 149 4.30 55.47 -12.86
CA GLN A 149 5.55 55.54 -13.66
C GLN A 149 6.83 55.84 -12.86
N TYR A 150 7.78 54.90 -12.80
CA TYR A 150 9.06 54.93 -13.55
C TYR A 150 9.96 53.73 -13.20
N THR A 151 10.55 53.15 -14.25
CA THR A 151 11.75 52.27 -14.38
C THR A 151 11.79 50.91 -13.69
#